data_AF-A0A2E5HBD0-F1
#
_entry.id   AF-A0A2E5HBD0-F1
#
_cell.length_a   1.000
_cell.length_b   1.000
_cell.length_c   1.000
_cell.angle_alpha   90.00
_cell.angle_beta   90.00
_cell.angle_gamma   90.00
#
_symmetry.space_group_name_H-M   'P 1'
#
loop_
_entity.id
_entity.type
_entity.pdbx_description
1 polymer ?
#
loop_
_entity_poly.entity_id
_entity_poly.type
_entity_poly.pdbx_seq_one_letter_code
_entity_poly.pdbx_strand_id
1 'polypeptide(L)'
;MGLNLLFIFNVLVETNELGIFRLGQKRLDRLELIYNLNQQHYSNKQISDYLNGRNLKTVRTNDVYTPKLIWVLLDKYKKRLRRFDTKQYKSFREEVYFLEDRNLTKL
;
A
#
# COMPACT_ATOMS: atom_id res chain seq x y z
N MET A 1 -23.75 44.22 11.23
CA MET A 1 -22.42 44.06 10.59
C MET A 1 -22.04 42.60 10.71
N GLY A 2 -21.92 41.90 9.57
CA GLY A 2 -21.57 40.48 9.55
C GLY A 2 -20.07 40.28 9.66
N LEU A 3 -19.65 39.28 10.44
CA LEU A 3 -18.26 38.86 10.53
C LEU A 3 -17.91 38.06 9.26
N ASN A 4 -16.95 38.52 8.48
CA ASN A 4 -16.41 37.74 7.36
C ASN A 4 -15.19 36.97 7.85
N LEU A 5 -15.32 35.64 7.90
CA LEU A 5 -14.24 34.72 8.25
C LEU A 5 -13.63 34.14 6.98
N LEU A 6 -12.35 34.42 6.74
CA LEU A 6 -11.57 33.82 5.66
C LEU A 6 -10.64 32.77 6.27
N PHE A 7 -10.84 31.51 5.90
CA PHE A 7 -9.97 30.41 6.29
C PHE A 7 -9.08 30.05 5.10
N ILE A 8 -7.77 30.12 5.29
CA ILE A 8 -6.79 29.62 4.33
C ILE A 8 -5.98 28.55 5.05
N PHE A 9 -5.93 27.36 4.48
CA PHE A 9 -5.09 26.27 5.00
C PHE A 9 -4.39 25.56 3.85
N ASN A 10 -3.17 25.10 4.13
CA ASN A 10 -2.40 24.26 3.25
C ASN A 10 -2.52 22.81 3.73
N VAL A 11 -3.00 21.92 2.86
CA VAL A 11 -3.05 20.48 3.14
C VAL A 11 -1.92 19.79 2.40
N LEU A 12 -0.99 19.21 3.16
CA LEU A 12 -0.03 18.25 2.62
C LEU A 12 -0.47 16.84 3.02
N VAL A 13 -0.93 16.05 2.06
CA VAL A 13 -1.28 14.64 2.26
C VAL A 13 -0.14 13.77 1.76
N GLU A 14 0.62 13.17 2.68
CA GLU A 14 1.60 12.14 2.36
C GLU A 14 1.06 10.77 2.77
N THR A 15 0.84 9.90 1.79
CA THR A 15 0.40 8.53 2.06
C THR A 15 1.05 7.56 1.09
N ASN A 16 1.54 6.46 1.64
CA ASN A 16 2.00 5.32 0.85
C ASN A 16 0.82 4.56 0.22
N GLU A 17 -0.40 4.73 0.73
CA GLU A 17 -1.59 3.98 0.28
C GLU A 17 -2.04 4.40 -1.12
N LEU A 18 -1.90 5.68 -1.48
CA LEU A 18 -2.26 6.18 -2.82
C LEU A 18 -1.32 5.67 -3.93
N GLY A 19 -0.10 5.25 -3.59
CA GLY A 19 0.86 4.64 -4.52
C GLY A 19 0.74 3.12 -4.66
N ILE A 20 -0.11 2.46 -3.87
CA ILE A 20 -0.31 1.01 -3.92
C ILE A 20 -1.40 0.69 -4.94
N PHE A 21 -1.01 0.63 -6.22
CA PHE A 21 -1.88 0.04 -7.24
C PHE A 21 -2.28 -1.37 -6.81
N ARG A 22 -3.60 -1.59 -6.65
CA ARG A 22 -4.15 -2.89 -6.26
C ARG A 22 -3.86 -3.91 -7.35
N LEU A 23 -3.32 -5.05 -6.96
CA LEU A 23 -3.19 -6.18 -7.87
C LEU A 23 -4.59 -6.70 -8.21
N GLY A 24 -4.80 -7.14 -9.46
CA GLY A 24 -6.01 -7.89 -9.79
C GLY A 24 -6.14 -9.13 -8.92
N GLN A 25 -7.38 -9.46 -8.51
CA GLN A 25 -7.67 -10.45 -7.48
C GLN A 25 -6.97 -11.80 -7.71
N LYS A 26 -7.09 -12.38 -8.92
CA LYS A 26 -6.42 -13.66 -9.28
C LYS A 26 -4.91 -13.65 -9.01
N ARG A 27 -4.25 -12.51 -9.22
CA ARG A 27 -2.81 -12.38 -8.97
C ARG A 27 -2.51 -12.25 -7.49
N LEU A 28 -3.38 -11.60 -6.73
CA LEU A 28 -3.27 -11.54 -5.27
C LEU A 28 -3.46 -12.93 -4.65
N ASP A 29 -4.54 -13.64 -5.01
CA ASP A 29 -4.84 -15.00 -4.52
C ASP A 29 -3.67 -15.95 -4.78
N ARG A 30 -3.05 -15.84 -5.96
CA ARG A 30 -1.87 -16.64 -6.32
C ARG A 30 -0.66 -16.33 -5.46
N LEU A 31 -0.42 -15.05 -5.14
CA LEU A 31 0.69 -14.64 -4.29
C LEU A 31 0.47 -15.05 -2.82
N GLU A 32 -0.75 -14.94 -2.33
CA GLU A 32 -1.13 -15.43 -0.99
C GLU A 32 -0.94 -16.94 -0.87
N LEU A 33 -1.40 -17.72 -1.85
CA LEU A 33 -1.18 -19.17 -1.89
C LEU A 33 0.32 -19.51 -1.83
N ILE A 34 1.15 -18.86 -2.65
CA ILE A 34 2.60 -19.06 -2.66
C ILE A 34 3.21 -18.71 -1.30
N TYR A 35 2.78 -17.60 -0.70
CA TYR A 35 3.27 -17.16 0.59
C TYR A 35 2.87 -18.13 1.71
N ASN A 36 1.63 -18.61 1.72
CA ASN A 36 1.13 -19.56 2.72
C ASN A 36 1.89 -20.89 2.66
N LEU A 37 2.15 -21.43 1.47
CA LEU A 37 3.00 -22.62 1.33
C LEU A 37 4.42 -22.38 1.85
N ASN A 38 4.99 -21.19 1.63
CA ASN A 38 6.28 -20.83 2.20
C ASN A 38 6.25 -20.71 3.73
N GLN A 39 5.15 -20.21 4.33
CA GLN A 39 4.96 -20.21 5.78
C GLN A 39 4.84 -21.62 6.36
N GLN A 40 4.34 -22.57 5.57
CA GLN A 40 4.32 -24.01 5.91
C GLN A 40 5.67 -24.71 5.65
N HIS A 41 6.76 -23.94 5.51
CA HIS A 41 8.12 -24.43 5.28
C HIS A 41 8.37 -25.20 3.97
N TYR A 42 7.49 -25.07 2.97
CA TYR A 42 7.76 -25.63 1.65
C TYR A 42 8.92 -24.85 1.00
N SER A 43 9.89 -25.60 0.46
CA SER A 43 10.97 -25.05 -0.36
C SER A 43 10.44 -24.50 -1.68
N ASN A 44 11.19 -23.61 -2.33
CA ASN A 44 10.80 -23.04 -3.64
C ASN A 44 10.53 -24.12 -4.70
N LYS A 45 11.24 -25.26 -4.64
CA LYS A 45 11.02 -26.40 -5.52
C LYS A 45 9.70 -27.09 -5.21
N GLN A 46 9.43 -27.40 -3.95
CA GLN A 46 8.15 -28.02 -3.54
C GLN A 46 6.95 -27.13 -3.88
N ILE A 47 7.09 -25.80 -3.75
CA ILE A 47 6.04 -24.85 -4.14
C ILE A 47 5.83 -24.86 -5.66
N SER A 48 6.89 -24.84 -6.47
CA SER A 48 6.73 -24.91 -7.93
C SER A 48 6.07 -26.23 -8.35
N ASP A 49 6.48 -27.34 -7.75
CA ASP A 49 5.96 -28.67 -8.05
C ASP A 49 4.48 -28.77 -7.64
N TYR A 50 4.11 -28.23 -6.47
CA TYR A 50 2.72 -28.16 -6.01
C TYR A 50 1.82 -27.39 -6.99
N LEU A 51 2.27 -26.21 -7.45
CA LEU A 51 1.48 -25.39 -8.36
C LEU A 51 1.35 -26.05 -9.73
N ASN A 52 2.45 -26.54 -10.29
CA ASN A 52 2.46 -27.20 -11.59
C ASN A 52 1.66 -28.51 -11.57
N GLY A 53 1.75 -29.29 -10.49
CA GLY A 53 0.97 -30.53 -10.32
C GLY A 53 -0.54 -30.31 -10.22
N ARG A 54 -0.97 -29.08 -9.89
CA ARG A 54 -2.38 -28.67 -9.93
C ARG A 54 -2.77 -27.94 -11.23
N ASN A 55 -1.93 -28.00 -12.26
CA ASN A 55 -2.11 -27.28 -13.53
C ASN A 55 -2.27 -25.76 -13.37
N LEU A 56 -1.68 -25.17 -12.33
CA LEU A 56 -1.72 -23.73 -12.10
C LEU A 56 -0.59 -23.08 -12.88
N LYS A 57 -0.95 -22.13 -13.75
CA LYS A 57 0.00 -21.36 -14.57
C LYS A 57 0.15 -19.92 -14.08
N THR A 58 1.21 -19.25 -14.51
CA THR A 58 1.42 -17.83 -14.22
C THR A 58 0.26 -17.00 -14.77
N VAL A 59 -0.25 -16.07 -13.96
CA VAL A 59 -1.50 -15.33 -14.29
C VAL A 59 -1.37 -14.47 -15.56
N ARG A 60 -0.17 -13.97 -15.89
CA ARG A 60 0.04 -13.08 -17.05
C ARG A 60 0.46 -13.81 -18.32
N THR A 61 1.37 -14.77 -18.20
CA THR A 61 2.04 -15.39 -19.35
C THR A 61 1.63 -16.83 -19.59
N ASN A 62 0.83 -17.41 -18.67
CA ASN A 62 0.37 -18.80 -18.76
C ASN A 62 1.51 -19.84 -18.77
N ASP A 63 2.65 -19.50 -18.17
CA ASP A 63 3.82 -20.36 -18.08
C ASP A 63 3.77 -21.27 -16.85
N VAL A 64 4.63 -22.30 -16.85
CA VAL A 64 4.90 -23.11 -15.65
C VAL A 64 5.63 -22.31 -14.58
N TYR A 65 5.42 -22.68 -13.32
CA TYR A 65 6.20 -22.15 -12.21
C TYR A 65 7.58 -22.81 -12.16
N THR A 66 8.61 -21.99 -11.95
CA THR A 66 9.97 -22.46 -11.69
C THR A 66 10.40 -22.06 -10.27
N PRO A 67 11.33 -22.80 -9.63
CA PRO A 67 11.80 -22.45 -8.29
C PRO A 67 12.35 -21.02 -8.19
N LYS A 68 13.06 -20.56 -9.23
CA LYS A 68 13.56 -19.18 -9.33
C LYS A 68 12.43 -18.16 -9.36
N LEU A 69 11.36 -18.43 -10.11
CA LEU A 69 10.19 -17.57 -10.15
C LEU A 69 9.50 -17.50 -8.78
N ILE A 70 9.37 -18.62 -8.07
CA ILE A 70 8.79 -18.65 -6.72
C ILE A 70 9.55 -17.72 -5.78
N TRP A 71 10.89 -17.78 -5.79
CA TRP A 71 11.71 -16.88 -4.97
C TRP A 71 11.43 -15.40 -5.26
N VAL A 72 11.39 -15.02 -6.55
CA VAL A 72 11.10 -13.63 -6.95
C VAL A 72 9.70 -13.19 -6.51
N LEU A 73 8.70 -14.07 -6.64
CA LEU A 73 7.32 -13.78 -6.24
C LEU A 73 7.22 -13.58 -4.71
N LEU A 74 7.88 -14.43 -3.93
CA LEU A 74 7.95 -14.31 -2.48
C LEU A 74 8.64 -13.02 -2.03
N ASP A 75 9.79 -12.68 -2.60
CA ASP A 75 10.50 -11.44 -2.27
C ASP A 75 9.64 -10.20 -2.55
N LYS A 76 9.02 -10.14 -3.74
CA LYS A 76 8.12 -9.05 -4.12
C LYS A 76 6.90 -8.96 -3.20
N TYR A 77 6.34 -10.10 -2.80
CA TYR A 77 5.18 -10.14 -1.91
C TYR A 77 5.53 -9.70 -0.49
N LYS A 78 6.63 -10.20 0.07
CA LYS A 78 7.15 -9.77 1.38
C LYS A 78 7.44 -8.27 1.41
N LYS A 79 8.05 -7.72 0.35
CA LYS A 79 8.24 -6.26 0.18
C LYS A 79 6.91 -5.50 0.19
N ARG A 80 5.87 -6.05 -0.47
CA ARG A 80 4.54 -5.46 -0.45
C ARG A 80 3.93 -5.49 0.96
N LEU A 81 4.00 -6.62 1.67
CA LEU A 81 3.50 -6.72 3.04
C LEU A 81 4.17 -5.71 3.97
N ARG A 82 5.49 -5.55 3.87
CA ARG A 82 6.22 -4.54 4.65
C ARG A 82 5.73 -3.11 4.42
N ARG A 83 5.36 -2.75 3.17
CA ARG A 83 4.79 -1.43 2.88
C ARG A 83 3.43 -1.19 3.54
N PHE A 84 2.64 -2.25 3.74
CA PHE A 84 1.37 -2.17 4.46
C PHE A 84 1.57 -2.12 5.97
N ASP A 85 2.63 -2.75 6.49
CA ASP A 85 2.96 -2.78 7.91
C ASP A 85 3.60 -1.45 8.38
N THR A 86 4.41 -0.81 7.52
CA THR A 86 4.99 0.51 7.77
C THR A 86 3.99 1.64 7.46
N LYS A 87 2.81 1.62 8.08
CA LYS A 87 1.91 2.78 8.12
C LYS A 87 2.52 3.88 8.98
N GLN A 88 3.35 4.74 8.37
CA GLN A 88 3.79 5.96 9.02
C GLN A 88 2.65 6.98 9.01
N TYR A 89 1.88 7.05 10.08
CA TYR A 89 1.06 8.22 10.37
C TYR A 89 1.94 9.25 11.08
N LYS A 90 2.45 10.25 10.36
CA LYS A 90 3.08 11.41 11.01
C LYS A 90 1.97 12.32 11.54
N SER A 91 1.82 12.38 12.87
CA SER A 91 0.84 13.25 13.54
C SER A 91 1.21 14.73 13.34
N PHE A 92 0.20 15.60 13.29
CA PHE A 92 0.30 17.04 13.13
C PHE A 92 -0.06 17.76 14.44
N ARG A 93 0.62 18.87 14.74
CA ARG A 93 0.28 19.83 15.80
C ARG A 93 0.50 21.22 15.21
N GLU A 94 -0.48 22.13 15.29
CA GLU A 94 -0.19 23.57 15.29
C GLU A 94 -1.34 24.45 15.80
N GLU A 95 -0.96 25.61 16.34
CA GLU A 95 -1.70 26.50 17.24
C GLU A 95 -2.40 27.67 16.50
N VAL A 96 -3.42 28.24 17.15
CA VAL A 96 -4.29 29.30 16.61
C VAL A 96 -3.96 30.64 17.28
N TYR A 97 -3.73 31.68 16.48
CA TYR A 97 -3.63 33.07 16.96
C TYR A 97 -4.80 33.91 16.44
N PHE A 98 -5.43 34.66 17.35
CA PHE A 98 -6.51 35.59 17.03
C PHE A 98 -5.97 37.01 16.92
N LEU A 99 -6.26 37.69 15.81
CA LEU A 99 -6.05 39.12 15.66
C LEU A 99 -7.41 39.80 15.48
N GLU A 100 -7.74 40.71 16.40
CA GLU A 100 -8.94 41.53 16.34
C GLU A 100 -8.63 42.81 15.55
N ASP A 101 -9.21 42.94 14.36
CA ASP A 101 -8.96 44.09 13.48
C ASP A 101 -9.90 45.24 13.84
N ARG A 102 -9.43 46.16 14.70
CA ARG A 102 -10.14 47.40 15.02
C ARG A 102 -9.62 48.55 14.19
N ASN A 103 -10.03 48.69 12.92
CA ASN A 103 -9.89 49.98 12.22
C ASN A 103 -10.82 50.09 11.00
N LEU A 104 -12.11 50.38 11.23
CA LEU A 104 -12.97 51.04 10.24
C LEU A 104 -14.02 51.92 10.94
N THR A 105 -13.61 53.09 11.44
CA THR A 105 -14.45 54.32 11.38
C THR A 105 -13.61 55.55 11.70
N LYS A 106 -13.20 56.29 10.67
CA LYS A 106 -13.08 57.76 10.67
C LYS A 106 -12.89 58.22 9.21
N LEU A 107 -14.01 58.53 8.57
CA LEU A 107 -14.14 59.58 7.56
C LEU A 107 -15.39 60.38 7.94
#